data_AF-A0A7C1PAT7-F1
#
_entry.id   AF-A0A7C1PAT7-F1
#
_cell.length_a   1.000
_cell.length_b   1.000
_cell.length_c   1.000
_cell.angle_alpha   90.00
_cell.angle_beta   90.00
_cell.angle_gamma   90.00
#
_symmetry.space_group_name_H-M   'P 1'
#
loop_
_entity.id
_entity.type
_entity.pdbx_description
1 polymer ?
#
loop_
_entity_poly.entity_id
_entity_poly.type
_entity_poly.pdbx_seq_one_letter_code
_entity_poly.pdbx_strand_id
1 'polypeptide(L)'
;MRPLKPSNAYNRNFSGGEYRPEEEEFLRALALYQKRQGRRFPTWCEVLYVIHCLGYRKVAPAVEPLDEVAAWREGTAQAEEAAEVEKLVAQLRQRWGIQAVQHRRK
;
A
#
# COMPACT_ATOMS: atom_id res chain seq x y z
N MET A 1 27.55 -1.37 -38.13
CA MET A 1 26.76 -1.13 -36.89
C MET A 1 27.57 -1.62 -35.70
N ARG A 2 27.82 -0.79 -34.68
CA ARG A 2 28.42 -1.28 -33.42
C ARG A 2 27.32 -1.94 -32.60
N PRO A 3 27.49 -3.17 -32.09
CA PRO A 3 26.49 -3.80 -31.23
C PRO A 3 26.36 -2.97 -29.95
N LEU A 4 25.13 -2.62 -29.59
CA LEU A 4 24.82 -1.97 -28.32
C LEU A 4 25.16 -2.96 -27.19
N LYS A 5 26.20 -2.65 -26.42
CA LYS A 5 26.49 -3.37 -25.17
C LYS A 5 25.25 -3.28 -24.28
N PRO A 6 24.73 -4.40 -23.74
CA PRO A 6 23.66 -4.32 -22.77
C PRO A 6 24.18 -3.50 -21.59
N SER A 7 23.53 -2.35 -21.34
CA SER A 7 23.85 -1.43 -20.26
C SER A 7 23.48 -2.09 -18.94
N ASN A 8 24.36 -2.95 -18.44
CA ASN A 8 24.30 -3.53 -17.10
C ASN A 8 24.74 -2.49 -16.06
N ALA A 9 24.02 -1.37 -15.99
CA ALA A 9 24.34 -0.23 -15.12
C ALA A 9 23.71 -0.31 -13.71
N TYR A 10 22.98 -1.40 -13.41
CA TYR A 10 22.32 -1.60 -12.11
C TYR A 10 22.92 -2.73 -11.26
N ASN A 11 24.00 -3.39 -11.71
CA ASN A 11 24.64 -4.40 -10.88
C ASN A 11 25.65 -3.75 -9.92
N ARG A 12 25.28 -3.67 -8.63
CA ARG A 12 26.28 -3.61 -7.57
C ARG A 12 26.25 -4.79 -6.59
N ASN A 13 25.32 -5.74 -6.69
CA ASN A 13 25.24 -6.93 -5.82
C ASN A 13 24.29 -8.04 -6.35
N PHE A 14 24.16 -8.26 -7.66
CA PHE A 14 23.25 -9.30 -8.19
C PHE A 14 23.98 -10.64 -8.36
N SER A 15 23.66 -11.62 -7.51
CA SER A 15 23.93 -13.05 -7.75
C SER A 15 23.31 -13.45 -9.09
N GLY A 16 24.06 -14.16 -9.93
CA GLY A 16 23.74 -14.37 -11.34
C GLY A 16 22.31 -14.83 -11.66
N GLY A 17 21.59 -14.01 -12.42
CA GLY A 17 21.27 -14.37 -13.80
C GLY A 17 19.82 -14.71 -14.14
N GLU A 18 18.97 -15.13 -13.20
CA GLU A 18 17.60 -15.55 -13.53
C GLU A 18 16.58 -14.76 -12.71
N TYR A 19 15.85 -13.87 -13.38
CA TYR A 19 14.63 -13.28 -12.85
C TYR A 19 13.50 -14.30 -12.97
N ARG A 20 12.64 -14.35 -11.95
CA ARG A 20 11.35 -15.02 -12.12
C ARG A 20 10.54 -14.31 -13.21
N PRO A 21 9.64 -15.02 -13.92
CA PRO A 21 8.82 -14.39 -14.97
C PRO A 21 8.09 -13.12 -14.52
N GLU A 22 7.59 -13.11 -13.27
CA GLU A 22 6.90 -11.97 -12.65
C GLU A 22 7.84 -10.77 -12.45
N GLU A 23 9.09 -11.02 -12.06
CA GLU A 23 10.10 -9.98 -11.88
C GLU A 23 10.51 -9.38 -13.23
N GLU A 24 10.63 -10.22 -14.26
CA GLU A 24 10.93 -9.76 -15.62
C GLU A 24 9.78 -8.90 -16.19
N GLU A 25 8.53 -9.33 -16.03
CA GLU A 25 7.33 -8.58 -16.42
C GLU A 25 7.31 -7.20 -15.74
N PHE A 26 7.56 -7.17 -14.42
CA PHE A 26 7.59 -5.93 -13.65
C PHE A 26 8.70 -4.98 -14.13
N LEU A 27 9.92 -5.49 -14.37
CA LEU A 27 11.03 -4.69 -14.89
C LEU A 27 10.72 -4.10 -16.27
N ARG A 28 10.09 -4.87 -17.17
CA ARG A 28 9.66 -4.39 -18.49
C ARG A 28 8.59 -3.30 -18.37
N ALA A 29 7.60 -3.48 -17.50
CA ALA A 29 6.57 -2.49 -17.25
C ALA A 29 7.13 -1.17 -16.69
N LEU A 30 8.08 -1.26 -15.75
CA LEU A 30 8.71 -0.09 -15.16
C LEU A 30 9.58 0.66 -16.19
N ALA A 31 10.30 -0.05 -17.06
CA ALA A 31 11.05 0.57 -18.15
C ALA A 31 10.14 1.30 -19.14
N LEU A 32 8.97 0.74 -19.46
CA LEU A 32 7.96 1.40 -20.29
C LEU A 32 7.38 2.65 -19.61
N TYR A 33 7.12 2.58 -18.30
CA TYR A 33 6.65 3.72 -17.52
C TYR A 33 7.66 4.87 -17.55
N GLN A 34 8.94 4.58 -17.26
CA GLN A 34 10.03 5.55 -17.29
C GLN A 34 10.14 6.23 -18.66
N LYS A 35 10.05 5.45 -19.75
CA LYS A 35 10.10 5.97 -21.12
C LYS A 35 8.92 6.89 -21.43
N ARG A 36 7.71 6.56 -20.97
CA ARG A 36 6.50 7.37 -21.21
C ARG A 36 6.50 8.67 -20.41
N GLN A 37 6.95 8.63 -19.16
CA GLN A 37 6.95 9.79 -18.27
C GLN A 37 8.19 10.69 -18.45
N GLY A 38 9.21 10.23 -19.18
CA GLY A 38 10.45 10.99 -19.38
C GLY A 38 11.26 11.18 -18.09
N ARG A 39 11.03 10.35 -17.06
CA ARG A 39 11.70 10.43 -15.75
C ARG A 39 12.61 9.22 -15.57
N ARG A 40 13.84 9.48 -15.15
CA ARG A 40 14.85 8.43 -14.89
C ARG A 40 14.58 7.62 -13.62
N PHE A 41 13.93 8.24 -12.63
CA PHE A 41 13.62 7.62 -11.34
C PHE A 41 12.15 7.85 -11.00
N PRO A 42 11.30 6.81 -11.05
CA PRO A 42 9.93 6.90 -10.58
C PRO A 42 9.90 6.97 -9.04
N THR A 43 8.90 7.65 -8.51
CA THR A 43 8.56 7.67 -7.08
C THR A 43 7.90 6.36 -6.66
N TRP A 44 7.92 6.04 -5.36
CA TRP A 44 7.26 4.83 -4.85
C TRP A 44 5.75 4.80 -5.12
N CYS A 45 5.07 5.95 -5.16
CA CYS A 45 3.66 6.03 -5.54
C CYS A 45 3.45 5.63 -7.01
N GLU A 46 4.36 6.05 -7.90
CA GLU A 46 4.31 5.68 -9.32
C GLU A 46 4.64 4.20 -9.52
N VAL A 47 5.55 3.65 -8.73
CA VAL A 47 5.83 2.21 -8.72
C VAL A 47 4.58 1.42 -8.30
N LEU A 48 3.89 1.84 -7.25
CA LEU A 48 2.62 1.23 -6.84
C LEU A 48 1.56 1.32 -7.94
N TYR A 49 1.48 2.46 -8.64
CA TYR A 49 0.60 2.61 -9.78
C TYR A 49 0.90 1.59 -10.90
N VAL A 50 2.18 1.40 -11.26
CA VAL A 50 2.59 0.40 -12.26
C VAL A 50 2.18 -1.02 -11.84
N ILE A 51 2.36 -1.38 -10.57
CA ILE A 51 1.93 -2.67 -10.01
C ILE A 51 0.41 -2.86 -10.19
N HIS A 52 -0.38 -1.81 -9.95
CA HIS A 52 -1.82 -1.85 -10.19
C HIS A 52 -2.18 -1.98 -11.68
N CYS A 53 -1.46 -1.29 -12.57
CA CYS A 53 -1.67 -1.42 -14.01
C CYS A 53 -1.36 -2.83 -14.55
N LEU A 54 -0.43 -3.54 -13.91
CA LEU A 54 -0.15 -4.95 -14.20
C LEU A 54 -1.24 -5.91 -13.68
N GLY A 55 -2.20 -5.42 -12.88
CA GLY A 55 -3.30 -6.22 -12.36
C GLY A 55 -2.99 -6.95 -11.05
N TYR A 56 -1.85 -6.67 -10.41
CA TYR A 56 -1.55 -7.21 -9.09
C TYR A 56 -2.53 -6.64 -8.06
N ARG A 57 -3.13 -7.55 -7.28
CA ARG A 57 -4.11 -7.25 -6.24
C ARG A 57 -3.84 -8.12 -5.02
N LYS A 58 -4.10 -7.56 -3.82
CA LYS A 58 -3.95 -8.29 -2.56
C LYS A 58 -5.12 -9.28 -2.43
N VAL A 59 -4.85 -10.58 -2.57
CA VAL A 59 -5.86 -11.65 -2.47
C VAL A 59 -5.75 -12.50 -1.20
N ALA A 60 -4.63 -12.38 -0.50
CA ALA A 60 -4.31 -13.12 0.70
C ALA A 60 -3.72 -12.16 1.74
N PRO A 61 -3.76 -12.51 3.04
CA PRO A 61 -2.97 -11.81 4.04
C PRO A 61 -1.48 -11.83 3.66
N ALA A 62 -0.73 -10.84 4.15
CA ALA A 62 0.71 -10.81 3.93
C ALA A 62 1.35 -12.06 4.54
N VAL A 63 2.24 -12.71 3.78
CA VAL A 63 2.94 -13.93 4.23
C VAL A 63 3.89 -13.60 5.39
N GLU A 64 4.55 -12.45 5.33
CA GLU A 64 5.38 -11.88 6.39
C GLU A 64 5.09 -10.38 6.47
N PRO A 65 4.09 -9.95 7.25
CA PRO A 65 3.79 -8.53 7.40
C PRO A 65 4.95 -7.82 8.09
N LEU A 66 5.25 -6.60 7.66
CA LEU A 66 6.03 -5.69 8.48
C LEU A 66 5.14 -5.28 9.66
N ASP A 67 5.50 -5.69 10.88
CA ASP A 67 4.68 -5.56 12.09
C ASP A 67 4.17 -4.13 12.29
N GLU A 68 5.02 -3.12 12.05
CA GLU A 68 4.61 -1.72 12.11
C GLU A 68 3.47 -1.43 11.12
N VAL A 69 3.61 -1.82 9.85
CA VAL A 69 2.58 -1.58 8.83
C VAL A 69 1.28 -2.34 9.14
N ALA A 70 1.37 -3.52 9.76
CA ALA A 70 0.20 -4.28 10.21
C ALA A 70 -0.53 -3.54 11.35
N ALA A 71 0.19 -3.08 12.37
CA ALA A 71 -0.38 -2.32 13.48
C ALA A 71 -1.06 -1.02 13.00
N TRP A 72 -0.50 -0.32 12.02
CA TRP A 72 -1.13 0.86 11.42
C TRP A 72 -2.46 0.52 10.73
N ARG A 73 -2.56 -0.63 10.05
CA ARG A 73 -3.82 -1.08 9.41
C ARG A 73 -4.88 -1.45 10.43
N GLU A 74 -4.49 -2.20 11.45
CA GLU A 74 -5.38 -2.60 12.54
C GLU A 74 -5.89 -1.39 13.31
N GLY A 75 -5.01 -0.42 13.56
CA GLY A 75 -5.39 0.86 14.17
C GLY A 75 -6.41 1.64 13.34
N THR A 76 -6.26 1.68 12.02
CA THR A 76 -7.27 2.34 11.15
C THR A 76 -8.61 1.61 11.15
N ALA A 77 -8.61 0.28 11.12
CA ALA A 77 -9.84 -0.52 11.15
C ALA A 77 -10.57 -0.38 12.51
N GLN A 78 -9.82 -0.47 13.61
CA GLN A 78 -10.35 -0.26 14.96
C GLN A 78 -10.86 1.17 15.17
N ALA A 79 -10.21 2.18 14.57
CA ALA A 79 -10.66 3.56 14.64
C ALA A 79 -11.97 3.78 13.87
N GLU A 80 -12.10 3.19 12.68
CA GLU A 80 -13.35 3.23 11.89
C GLU A 80 -14.49 2.52 12.62
N GLU A 81 -14.24 1.33 13.17
CA GLU A 81 -15.22 0.57 13.93
C GLU A 81 -15.64 1.29 15.22
N ALA A 82 -14.69 1.88 15.95
CA ALA A 82 -14.96 2.69 17.14
C ALA A 82 -15.80 3.93 16.82
N ALA A 83 -15.51 4.61 15.70
CA ALA A 83 -16.29 5.75 15.23
C ALA A 83 -17.72 5.35 14.85
N GLU A 84 -17.91 4.18 14.23
CA GLU A 84 -19.22 3.63 13.89
C GLU A 84 -20.03 3.24 15.14
N VAL A 85 -19.38 2.61 16.12
CA VAL A 85 -19.98 2.31 17.43
C VAL A 85 -20.37 3.60 18.15
N GLU A 86 -19.51 4.61 18.19
CA GLU A 86 -19.81 5.90 18.81
C GLU A 86 -20.99 6.60 18.13
N LYS A 87 -21.06 6.54 16.80
CA LYS A 87 -22.20 7.04 16.02
C LYS A 87 -23.50 6.28 16.35
N LEU A 88 -23.46 4.95 16.46
CA LEU A 88 -24.60 4.13 16.86
C LEU A 88 -25.04 4.44 18.29
N VAL A 89 -24.10 4.59 19.23
CA VAL A 89 -24.38 4.99 20.61
C VAL A 89 -25.01 6.39 20.66
N ALA A 90 -24.51 7.34 19.87
CA ALA A 90 -25.10 8.67 19.76
C ALA A 90 -26.53 8.62 19.20
N GLN A 91 -26.77 7.83 18.15
CA GLN A 91 -28.12 7.62 17.59
C GLN A 91 -29.06 6.97 18.61
N LEU A 92 -28.60 5.97 19.35
CA LEU A 92 -29.39 5.33 20.40
C LEU A 92 -29.70 6.32 21.54
N ARG A 93 -28.73 7.11 21.97
CA ARG A 93 -28.95 8.16 22.98
C ARG A 93 -29.98 9.19 22.52
N GLN A 94 -29.93 9.61 21.25
CA GLN A 94 -30.93 10.52 20.66
C GLN A 94 -32.31 9.87 20.60
N ARG A 95 -32.40 8.61 20.16
CA ARG A 95 -33.67 7.87 20.01
C ARG A 95 -34.36 7.60 21.34
N TRP A 96 -33.60 7.36 22.41
CA TRP A 96 -34.12 6.99 23.71
C TRP A 96 -34.06 8.12 24.75
N GLY A 97 -33.62 9.33 24.38
CA GLY A 97 -33.64 10.52 25.23
C GLY A 97 -32.77 10.45 26.50
N ILE A 98 -31.73 9.61 26.51
CA ILE A 98 -30.89 9.40 27.70
C ILE A 98 -29.83 10.52 27.77
N GLN A 99 -30.04 11.51 28.62
CA GLN A 99 -29.03 12.53 28.95
C GLN A 99 -28.03 11.96 29.98
N ALA A 100 -26.74 12.24 29.77
CA ALA A 100 -25.70 11.90 30.74
C ALA A 100 -26.00 12.60 32.07
N VAL A 101 -26.20 11.83 33.13
CA VAL A 101 -26.35 12.35 34.49
C VAL A 101 -25.02 12.98 34.88
N GLN A 102 -24.94 14.31 34.75
CA GLN A 102 -23.81 15.09 35.26
C GLN A 102 -23.79 14.92 36.78
N HIS A 103 -22.87 14.10 37.30
CA HIS A 103 -22.58 14.07 38.73
C HIS A 103 -21.99 15.41 39.14
N ARG A 104 -22.84 16.35 39.55
CA ARG A 104 -22.42 17.52 40.31
C ARG A 104 -21.76 17.03 41.59
N ARG A 105 -20.44 17.07 41.63
CA ARG A 105 -19.69 17.05 42.89
C ARG A 105 -20.09 18.30 43.68
N LYS A 106 -20.61 18.10 44.89
CA LYS A 106 -20.79 19.15 45.90
C LYS A 106 -19.48 19.34 46.65
#